data_AF-A0A9D0YY48-F1
#
_entry.id   AF-A0A9D0YY48-F1
#
_cell.length_a   1.000
_cell.length_b   1.000
_cell.length_c   1.000
_cell.angle_alpha   90.00
_cell.angle_beta   90.00
_cell.angle_gamma   90.00
#
_symmetry.space_group_name_H-M   'P 1'
#
loop_
_entity.id
_entity.type
_entity.pdbx_description
1 polymer ?
#
loop_
_entity_poly.entity_id
_entity_poly.type
_entity_poly.pdbx_seq_one_letter_code
_entity_poly.pdbx_strand_id
1 'polypeptide(L)'
;MFLKGRHFLTLLDFTPEEIVRLIDLAADFKRQKKAGVPHRLCEGKTIALVFEKTSTRTRCAFEVAAADLGMRAVYLDPAGSQLGKKESIADTAQVLGRMFDGIEYRGFGQERVEALARYAGVPVWNGLTNEYHPTQILADMLTIREHFGELSGKKLVYMGDARYNMGNSLMIGCAKLGMRFVACAPESYFPAPALVDACRDIARQTGATLSFNTDPQHAVDGADVIYTDVWVSMGEPDSVWETRIRELSPYQVNAALMARAGQQCRFMHCLPAFHDLETEVGRAIYDRFGISCMEVTDEVFRSERSIVFDEAENRMHTIKAVMAATL
;
A
#
# COMPACT_ATOMS: atom_id res chain seq x y z
N MET A 1 5.40 -23.80 -6.47
CA MET A 1 5.27 -22.40 -6.01
C MET A 1 6.66 -21.79 -5.94
N PHE A 2 6.86 -20.61 -6.52
CA PHE A 2 8.19 -20.03 -6.80
C PHE A 2 8.79 -19.22 -5.64
N LEU A 3 8.02 -18.97 -4.57
CA LEU A 3 8.46 -18.24 -3.37
C LEU A 3 8.17 -19.04 -2.08
N LYS A 4 8.05 -20.37 -2.18
CA LYS A 4 7.62 -21.21 -1.05
C LYS A 4 8.51 -21.01 0.17
N GLY A 5 7.89 -20.77 1.33
CA GLY A 5 8.55 -20.52 2.61
C GLY A 5 9.08 -19.09 2.80
N ARG A 6 8.98 -18.21 1.79
CA ARG A 6 9.47 -16.83 1.91
C ARG A 6 8.49 -15.93 2.65
N HIS A 7 9.04 -15.02 3.45
CA HIS A 7 8.31 -13.88 4.00
C HIS A 7 8.15 -12.76 2.94
N PHE A 8 7.10 -11.96 3.07
CA PHE A 8 6.82 -10.80 2.23
C PHE A 8 6.81 -9.53 3.10
N LEU A 9 7.99 -8.99 3.40
CA LEU A 9 8.16 -7.91 4.39
C LEU A 9 8.30 -6.52 3.75
N THR A 10 9.05 -6.43 2.65
CA THR A 10 9.20 -5.25 1.80
C THR A 10 9.49 -5.67 0.36
N LEU A 11 9.17 -4.82 -0.62
CA LEU A 11 9.50 -5.08 -2.03
C LEU A 11 11.01 -5.02 -2.33
N LEU A 12 11.83 -4.51 -1.41
CA LEU A 12 13.29 -4.58 -1.52
C LEU A 12 13.79 -6.04 -1.55
N ASP A 13 13.07 -6.95 -0.87
CA ASP A 13 13.43 -8.37 -0.71
C ASP A 13 13.15 -9.23 -1.95
N PHE A 14 12.68 -8.62 -3.04
CA PHE A 14 12.23 -9.30 -4.25
C PHE A 14 12.92 -8.74 -5.50
N THR A 15 13.19 -9.61 -6.47
CA THR A 15 13.66 -9.17 -7.78
C THR A 15 12.51 -8.57 -8.60
N PRO A 16 12.80 -7.72 -9.60
CA PRO A 16 11.78 -7.25 -10.55
C PRO A 16 10.92 -8.39 -11.12
N GLU A 17 11.53 -9.51 -11.50
CA GLU A 17 10.87 -10.67 -12.10
C GLU A 17 9.95 -11.39 -11.09
N GLU A 18 10.35 -11.46 -9.82
CA GLU A 18 9.48 -12.01 -8.76
C GLU A 18 8.24 -11.14 -8.54
N ILE A 19 8.41 -9.81 -8.55
CA ILE A 19 7.30 -8.86 -8.42
C ILE A 19 6.35 -9.00 -9.63
N VAL A 20 6.87 -9.03 -10.86
CA VAL A 20 6.05 -9.24 -12.06
C VAL A 20 5.27 -10.55 -11.99
N ARG A 21 5.90 -11.66 -11.58
CA ARG A 21 5.22 -12.96 -11.42
C ARG A 21 4.11 -12.93 -10.38
N LEU A 22 4.26 -12.16 -9.30
CA LEU A 22 3.19 -11.96 -8.31
C LEU A 22 2.00 -11.18 -8.91
N ILE A 23 2.27 -10.14 -9.70
CA ILE A 23 1.21 -9.36 -10.37
C ILE A 23 0.51 -10.22 -11.44
N ASP A 24 1.24 -11.07 -12.17
CA ASP A 24 0.67 -12.02 -13.14
C ASP A 24 -0.23 -13.06 -12.49
N LEU A 25 0.23 -13.64 -11.38
CA LEU A 25 -0.56 -14.58 -10.61
C LEU A 25 -1.83 -13.92 -10.04
N ALA A 26 -1.74 -12.66 -9.59
CA ALA A 26 -2.90 -11.90 -9.12
C ALA A 26 -3.92 -11.66 -10.23
N ALA A 27 -3.47 -11.27 -11.42
CA ALA A 27 -4.33 -11.09 -12.60
C ALA A 27 -5.02 -12.40 -12.98
N ASP A 28 -4.32 -13.54 -12.88
CA ASP A 28 -4.91 -14.86 -13.13
C ASP A 28 -5.99 -15.22 -12.11
N PHE A 29 -5.73 -15.02 -10.81
CA PHE A 29 -6.75 -15.24 -9.79
C PHE A 29 -7.96 -14.32 -9.94
N LYS A 30 -7.77 -13.08 -10.37
CA LYS A 30 -8.87 -12.16 -10.69
C LYS A 30 -9.74 -12.72 -11.81
N ARG A 31 -9.13 -13.19 -12.91
CA ARG A 31 -9.85 -13.85 -14.02
C ARG A 31 -10.60 -15.10 -13.57
N GLN A 32 -9.93 -15.99 -12.83
CA GLN A 32 -10.55 -17.23 -12.35
C GLN A 32 -11.75 -16.95 -11.43
N LYS A 33 -11.61 -16.00 -10.49
CA LYS A 33 -12.71 -15.62 -9.59
C LYS A 33 -13.90 -15.06 -10.38
N LYS A 34 -13.66 -14.17 -11.35
CA LYS A 34 -14.71 -13.61 -12.21
C LYS A 34 -15.41 -14.67 -13.06
N ALA A 35 -14.68 -15.70 -13.49
CA ALA A 35 -15.23 -16.82 -14.24
C ALA A 35 -15.92 -17.89 -13.36
N GLY A 36 -15.94 -17.73 -12.03
CA GLY A 36 -16.50 -18.71 -11.11
C GLY A 36 -15.67 -20.01 -11.01
N VAL A 37 -14.39 -19.97 -11.37
CA VAL A 37 -13.48 -21.13 -11.32
C VAL A 37 -12.80 -21.20 -9.94
N PRO A 38 -13.05 -22.24 -9.12
CA PRO A 38 -12.41 -22.39 -7.83
C PRO A 38 -10.90 -22.63 -7.94
N HIS A 39 -10.12 -22.06 -7.02
CA HIS A 39 -8.65 -22.17 -7.00
C HIS A 39 -8.13 -22.37 -5.56
N ARG A 40 -8.53 -23.48 -4.95
CA ARG A 40 -8.24 -23.83 -3.55
C ARG A 40 -6.82 -24.38 -3.34
N LEU A 41 -5.80 -23.63 -3.75
CA LEU A 41 -4.41 -24.09 -3.78
C LEU A 41 -3.78 -24.28 -2.38
N CYS A 42 -4.41 -23.75 -1.33
CA CYS A 42 -3.94 -23.77 0.04
C CYS A 42 -4.93 -24.49 0.97
N GLU A 43 -5.69 -25.45 0.42
CA GLU A 43 -6.74 -26.14 1.14
C GLU A 43 -6.26 -26.76 2.45
N GLY A 44 -7.01 -26.49 3.53
CA GLY A 44 -6.73 -27.01 4.87
C GLY A 44 -5.72 -26.21 5.69
N LYS A 45 -5.05 -25.21 5.10
CA LYS A 45 -4.14 -24.32 5.85
C LYS A 45 -4.90 -23.31 6.71
N THR A 46 -4.28 -22.88 7.79
CA THR A 46 -4.81 -21.84 8.70
C THR A 46 -3.84 -20.67 8.81
N ILE A 47 -4.34 -19.44 8.70
CA ILE A 47 -3.52 -18.22 8.83
C ILE A 47 -3.96 -17.37 10.02
N ALA A 48 -3.00 -16.72 10.68
CA ALA A 48 -3.25 -15.71 11.70
C ALA A 48 -3.17 -14.30 11.09
N LEU A 49 -4.14 -13.44 11.41
CA LEU A 49 -4.17 -12.04 11.00
C LEU A 49 -3.93 -11.15 12.22
N VAL A 50 -2.72 -10.61 12.36
CA VAL A 50 -2.27 -9.85 13.53
C VAL A 50 -2.36 -8.35 13.25
N PHE A 51 -3.38 -7.70 13.83
CA PHE A 51 -3.60 -6.27 13.64
C PHE A 51 -3.29 -5.53 14.95
N GLU A 52 -2.29 -4.65 14.94
CA GLU A 52 -2.08 -3.63 15.98
C GLU A 52 -2.68 -2.27 15.60
N LYS A 53 -2.92 -2.05 14.31
CA LYS A 53 -3.71 -0.91 13.78
C LYS A 53 -4.91 -1.45 13.02
N THR A 54 -6.11 -0.98 13.37
CA THR A 54 -7.35 -1.42 12.72
C THR A 54 -7.36 -1.09 11.23
N SER A 55 -7.93 -1.97 10.41
CA SER A 55 -8.14 -1.73 8.97
C SER A 55 -9.19 -2.69 8.42
N THR A 56 -10.30 -2.15 7.94
CA THR A 56 -11.35 -2.93 7.28
C THR A 56 -10.85 -3.54 5.99
N ARG A 57 -10.25 -2.72 5.10
CA ARG A 57 -9.87 -3.15 3.75
C ARG A 57 -8.80 -4.24 3.75
N THR A 58 -7.75 -4.09 4.56
CA THR A 58 -6.66 -5.09 4.60
C THR A 58 -7.17 -6.39 5.21
N ARG A 59 -7.90 -6.33 6.33
CA ARG A 59 -8.51 -7.50 6.95
C ARG A 59 -9.43 -8.24 5.99
N CYS A 60 -10.38 -7.54 5.36
CA CYS A 60 -11.30 -8.15 4.41
C CYS A 60 -10.57 -8.77 3.21
N ALA A 61 -9.53 -8.11 2.69
CA ALA A 61 -8.73 -8.64 1.59
C ALA A 61 -8.05 -9.96 1.97
N PHE A 62 -7.41 -10.05 3.15
CA PHE A 62 -6.79 -11.28 3.63
C PHE A 62 -7.82 -12.39 3.92
N GLU A 63 -8.93 -12.09 4.60
CA GLU A 63 -9.96 -13.10 4.91
C GLU A 63 -10.59 -13.67 3.64
N VAL A 64 -10.97 -12.82 2.68
CA VAL A 64 -11.58 -13.27 1.41
C VAL A 64 -10.56 -14.01 0.54
N ALA A 65 -9.34 -13.52 0.44
CA ALA A 65 -8.28 -14.22 -0.30
C ALA A 65 -7.98 -15.60 0.31
N ALA A 66 -7.99 -15.72 1.63
CA ALA A 66 -7.81 -16.98 2.33
C ALA A 66 -8.95 -17.95 2.05
N ALA A 67 -10.19 -17.49 2.13
CA ALA A 67 -11.36 -18.31 1.82
C ALA A 67 -11.35 -18.84 0.38
N ASP A 68 -11.02 -17.98 -0.60
CA ASP A 68 -10.92 -18.37 -2.02
C ASP A 68 -9.85 -19.46 -2.25
N LEU A 69 -8.75 -19.39 -1.50
CA LEU A 69 -7.66 -20.37 -1.55
C LEU A 69 -7.91 -21.64 -0.73
N GLY A 70 -9.06 -21.75 -0.05
CA GLY A 70 -9.42 -22.92 0.77
C GLY A 70 -8.84 -22.92 2.19
N MET A 71 -8.40 -21.77 2.69
CA MET A 71 -7.81 -21.60 4.02
C MET A 71 -8.82 -21.13 5.06
N ARG A 72 -8.47 -21.29 6.34
CA ARG A 72 -9.16 -20.64 7.46
C ARG A 72 -8.33 -19.46 7.98
N ALA A 73 -8.92 -18.28 8.03
CA ALA A 73 -8.29 -17.11 8.66
C ALA A 73 -8.78 -16.93 10.10
N VAL A 74 -7.86 -16.58 11.00
CA VAL A 74 -8.15 -16.21 12.39
C VAL A 74 -7.70 -14.78 12.64
N TYR A 75 -8.66 -13.88 12.81
CA TYR A 75 -8.40 -12.48 13.15
C TYR A 75 -8.09 -12.34 14.64
N LEU A 76 -6.92 -11.77 14.95
CA LEU A 76 -6.50 -11.48 16.31
C LEU A 76 -6.74 -10.00 16.59
N ASP A 77 -7.75 -9.73 17.40
CA ASP A 77 -8.19 -8.37 17.73
C ASP A 77 -7.11 -7.59 18.49
N PRO A 78 -6.73 -6.37 18.04
CA PRO A 78 -5.75 -5.52 18.73
C PRO A 78 -6.06 -5.26 20.21
N ALA A 79 -7.34 -5.21 20.59
CA ALA A 79 -7.75 -5.02 21.99
C ALA A 79 -7.52 -6.28 22.84
N GLY A 80 -7.59 -7.47 22.22
CA GLY A 80 -7.36 -8.76 22.88
C GLY A 80 -5.92 -9.27 22.82
N SER A 81 -5.11 -8.77 21.89
CA SER A 81 -3.73 -9.22 21.67
C SER A 81 -2.76 -8.70 22.74
N GLN A 82 -1.89 -9.59 23.24
CA GLN A 82 -0.84 -9.27 24.21
C GLN A 82 0.51 -8.90 23.58
N LEU A 83 0.60 -8.92 22.25
CA LEU A 83 1.83 -8.71 21.47
C LEU A 83 2.51 -7.38 21.84
N GLY A 84 3.72 -7.46 22.38
CA GLY A 84 4.51 -6.30 22.80
C GLY A 84 4.02 -5.58 24.07
N LYS A 85 2.89 -6.02 24.66
CA LYS A 85 2.32 -5.45 25.90
C LYS A 85 2.59 -6.35 27.11
N LYS A 86 2.21 -7.63 27.02
CA LYS A 86 2.46 -8.63 28.08
C LYS A 86 3.30 -9.81 27.61
N GLU A 87 3.49 -9.96 26.30
CA GLU A 87 4.29 -11.04 25.71
C GLU A 87 5.23 -10.46 24.65
N SER A 88 6.46 -10.98 24.57
CA SER A 88 7.42 -10.50 23.59
C SER A 88 7.00 -10.91 22.16
N ILE A 89 7.47 -10.16 21.16
CA ILE A 89 7.21 -10.51 19.75
C ILE A 89 7.81 -11.87 19.41
N ALA A 90 8.98 -12.20 19.98
CA ALA A 90 9.65 -13.47 19.75
C ALA A 90 8.86 -14.67 20.32
N ASP A 91 8.29 -14.54 21.50
CA ASP A 91 7.48 -15.60 22.12
C ASP A 91 6.16 -15.77 21.36
N THR A 92 5.49 -14.65 21.05
CA THR A 92 4.25 -14.68 20.26
C THR A 92 4.49 -15.33 18.90
N ALA A 93 5.59 -14.98 18.21
CA ALA A 93 5.97 -15.56 16.93
C ALA A 93 6.13 -17.08 17.01
N GLN A 94 6.86 -17.58 18.02
CA GLN A 94 7.08 -19.01 18.22
C GLN A 94 5.79 -19.77 18.54
N VAL A 95 4.87 -19.17 19.29
CA VAL A 95 3.56 -19.77 19.59
C VAL A 95 2.70 -19.84 18.33
N LEU A 96 2.55 -18.72 17.62
CA LEU A 96 1.73 -18.66 16.40
C LEU A 96 2.29 -19.59 15.31
N GLY A 97 3.62 -19.61 15.13
CA GLY A 97 4.29 -20.45 14.14
C GLY A 97 4.12 -21.96 14.32
N ARG A 98 3.74 -22.40 15.53
CA ARG A 98 3.41 -23.82 15.80
C ARG A 98 1.93 -24.16 15.53
N MET A 99 1.07 -23.16 15.40
CA MET A 99 -0.38 -23.32 15.25
C MET A 99 -0.89 -22.95 13.85
N PHE A 100 -0.23 -21.99 13.18
CA PHE A 100 -0.65 -21.42 11.92
C PHE A 100 0.36 -21.72 10.82
N ASP A 101 -0.12 -21.88 9.58
CA ASP A 101 0.70 -22.07 8.38
C ASP A 101 1.31 -20.77 7.84
N GLY A 102 0.79 -19.62 8.27
CA GLY A 102 1.27 -18.30 7.86
C GLY A 102 0.67 -17.18 8.71
N ILE A 103 1.36 -16.05 8.75
CA ILE A 103 1.02 -14.93 9.65
C ILE A 103 1.02 -13.63 8.85
N GLU A 104 -0.09 -12.92 8.84
CA GLU A 104 -0.14 -11.51 8.44
C GLU A 104 0.13 -10.63 9.66
N TYR A 105 0.84 -9.53 9.45
CA TYR A 105 1.04 -8.49 10.45
C TYR A 105 0.79 -7.10 9.87
N ARG A 106 -0.02 -6.33 10.59
CA ARG A 106 -0.23 -4.90 10.35
C ARG A 106 -0.06 -4.11 11.64
N GLY A 107 0.87 -3.16 11.66
CA GLY A 107 1.13 -2.41 12.89
C GLY A 107 2.07 -1.23 12.74
N PHE A 108 3.13 -1.26 13.54
CA PHE A 108 4.04 -0.13 13.75
C PHE A 108 5.34 -0.32 12.97
N GLY A 109 6.50 -0.18 13.62
CA GLY A 109 7.80 -0.21 12.95
C GLY A 109 8.12 -1.55 12.30
N GLN A 110 8.89 -1.48 11.21
CA GLN A 110 9.35 -2.60 10.41
C GLN A 110 10.12 -3.65 11.23
N GLU A 111 10.84 -3.24 12.27
CA GLU A 111 11.59 -4.13 13.16
C GLU A 111 10.70 -5.18 13.83
N ARG A 112 9.41 -4.85 14.04
CA ARG A 112 8.45 -5.75 14.67
C ARG A 112 8.05 -6.89 13.74
N VAL A 113 7.79 -6.59 12.47
CA VAL A 113 7.44 -7.62 11.48
C VAL A 113 8.67 -8.46 11.08
N GLU A 114 9.86 -7.86 11.10
CA GLU A 114 11.12 -8.58 10.93
C GLU A 114 11.42 -9.53 12.10
N ALA A 115 11.18 -9.10 13.33
CA ALA A 115 11.28 -9.95 14.50
C ALA A 115 10.26 -11.11 14.44
N LEU A 116 9.01 -10.82 14.07
CA LEU A 116 7.98 -11.85 13.87
C LEU A 116 8.43 -12.89 12.83
N ALA A 117 8.91 -12.44 11.67
CA ALA A 117 9.43 -13.31 10.61
C ALA A 117 10.60 -14.19 11.07
N ARG A 118 11.55 -13.61 11.82
CA ARG A 118 12.73 -14.32 12.34
C ARG A 118 12.37 -15.51 13.24
N TYR A 119 11.32 -15.40 14.04
CA TYR A 119 11.00 -16.38 15.08
C TYR A 119 9.80 -17.28 14.75
N ALA A 120 8.97 -16.92 13.76
CA ALA A 120 7.73 -17.66 13.47
C ALA A 120 7.96 -19.02 12.79
N GLY A 121 9.00 -19.19 11.97
CA GLY A 121 9.23 -20.44 11.25
C GLY A 121 8.20 -20.76 10.14
N VAL A 122 7.27 -19.84 9.87
CA VAL A 122 6.28 -19.89 8.78
C VAL A 122 6.28 -18.57 8.00
N PRO A 123 5.77 -18.52 6.75
CA PRO A 123 5.66 -17.27 6.00
C PRO A 123 4.99 -16.15 6.80
N VAL A 124 5.57 -14.95 6.72
CA VAL A 124 5.06 -13.74 7.38
C VAL A 124 4.85 -12.68 6.31
N TRP A 125 3.68 -12.05 6.31
CA TRP A 125 3.31 -11.04 5.31
C TRP A 125 3.06 -9.69 5.99
N ASN A 126 3.77 -8.67 5.54
CA ASN A 126 3.59 -7.30 6.00
C ASN A 126 2.35 -6.69 5.33
N GLY A 127 1.27 -6.57 6.08
CA GLY A 127 0.04 -5.91 5.69
C GLY A 127 0.08 -4.38 5.82
N LEU A 128 0.97 -3.82 6.63
CA LEU A 128 1.42 -2.41 6.69
C LEU A 128 2.31 -2.20 7.93
N THR A 129 3.43 -1.49 7.75
CA THR A 129 4.28 -0.91 8.81
C THR A 129 4.35 0.61 8.66
N ASN A 130 5.09 1.30 9.53
CA ASN A 130 5.35 2.73 9.38
C ASN A 130 6.19 3.00 8.11
N GLU A 131 7.11 2.09 7.79
CA GLU A 131 8.11 2.23 6.73
C GLU A 131 7.61 1.71 5.38
N TYR A 132 6.80 0.64 5.35
CA TYR A 132 6.41 -0.03 4.11
C TYR A 132 4.96 -0.52 4.08
N HIS A 133 4.38 -0.60 2.87
CA HIS A 133 3.07 -1.20 2.59
C HIS A 133 3.14 -2.04 1.30
N PRO A 134 3.89 -3.15 1.29
CA PRO A 134 4.24 -3.84 0.04
C PRO A 134 3.02 -4.49 -0.66
N THR A 135 2.00 -4.89 0.10
CA THR A 135 0.77 -5.48 -0.46
C THR A 135 -0.07 -4.47 -1.23
N GLN A 136 -0.12 -3.21 -0.78
CA GLN A 136 -0.81 -2.12 -1.49
C GLN A 136 -0.14 -1.89 -2.84
N ILE A 137 1.20 -1.82 -2.88
CA ILE A 137 1.91 -1.55 -4.14
C ILE A 137 1.66 -2.64 -5.17
N LEU A 138 1.56 -3.91 -4.80
CA LEU A 138 1.16 -4.93 -5.78
C LEU A 138 -0.22 -4.65 -6.37
N ALA A 139 -1.18 -4.21 -5.55
CA ALA A 139 -2.51 -3.82 -6.02
C ALA A 139 -2.44 -2.59 -6.93
N ASP A 140 -1.63 -1.60 -6.56
CA ASP A 140 -1.44 -0.39 -7.36
C ASP A 140 -0.88 -0.75 -8.74
N MET A 141 0.19 -1.55 -8.78
CA MET A 141 0.84 -1.96 -10.02
C MET A 141 -0.07 -2.84 -10.88
N LEU A 142 -0.89 -3.72 -10.28
CA LEU A 142 -1.91 -4.45 -11.03
C LEU A 142 -2.92 -3.48 -11.66
N THR A 143 -3.39 -2.50 -10.91
CA THR A 143 -4.38 -1.53 -11.36
C THR A 143 -3.84 -0.66 -12.49
N ILE A 144 -2.62 -0.14 -12.35
CA ILE A 144 -1.96 0.65 -13.40
C ILE A 144 -1.83 -0.20 -14.67
N ARG A 145 -1.42 -1.47 -14.54
CA ARG A 145 -1.30 -2.39 -15.68
C ARG A 145 -2.64 -2.67 -16.36
N GLU A 146 -3.73 -2.77 -15.61
CA GLU A 146 -5.08 -2.96 -16.17
C GLU A 146 -5.55 -1.74 -16.99
N HIS A 147 -5.17 -0.52 -16.57
CA HIS A 147 -5.58 0.71 -17.24
C HIS A 147 -4.63 1.18 -18.36
N PHE A 148 -3.36 0.80 -18.31
CA PHE A 148 -2.34 1.31 -19.24
C PHE A 148 -1.54 0.24 -19.99
N GLY A 149 -1.71 -1.05 -19.68
CA GLY A 149 -0.88 -2.13 -20.22
C GLY A 149 0.48 -2.18 -19.52
N GLU A 150 1.57 -1.95 -20.24
CA GLU A 150 2.91 -2.04 -19.66
C GLU A 150 3.15 -1.00 -18.55
N LEU A 151 3.85 -1.43 -17.49
CA LEU A 151 4.25 -0.55 -16.37
C LEU A 151 5.48 0.29 -16.70
N SER A 152 6.46 -0.32 -17.37
CA SER A 152 7.74 0.34 -17.67
C SER A 152 7.51 1.63 -18.46
N GLY A 153 8.20 2.69 -18.04
CA GLY A 153 8.09 4.03 -18.62
C GLY A 153 6.89 4.86 -18.16
N LYS A 154 5.90 4.28 -17.47
CA LYS A 154 4.76 5.04 -16.93
C LYS A 154 5.18 5.98 -15.81
N LYS A 155 4.59 7.17 -15.78
CA LYS A 155 4.87 8.22 -14.79
C LYS A 155 3.82 8.23 -13.69
N LEU A 156 4.25 7.90 -12.48
CA LEU A 156 3.48 8.02 -11.25
C LEU A 156 3.99 9.22 -10.45
N VAL A 157 3.08 10.15 -10.15
CA VAL A 157 3.34 11.31 -9.30
C VAL A 157 2.62 11.11 -7.97
N TYR A 158 3.38 10.99 -6.89
CA TYR A 158 2.85 10.91 -5.54
C TYR A 158 2.86 12.32 -4.91
N MET A 159 1.67 12.81 -4.55
CA MET A 159 1.44 14.11 -3.94
C MET A 159 1.34 13.98 -2.41
N GLY A 160 1.99 14.85 -1.65
CA GLY A 160 1.86 14.91 -0.20
C GLY A 160 3.00 14.24 0.59
N ASP A 161 2.73 13.69 1.78
CA ASP A 161 3.77 13.15 2.66
C ASP A 161 4.40 11.86 2.09
N ALA A 162 5.61 11.96 1.53
CA ALA A 162 6.30 10.87 0.87
C ALA A 162 7.33 10.15 1.77
N ARG A 163 7.41 10.46 3.07
CA ARG A 163 8.44 9.90 3.99
C ARG A 163 8.19 8.47 4.45
N TYR A 164 6.93 8.08 4.45
CA TYR A 164 6.47 6.87 5.13
C TYR A 164 6.04 5.79 4.14
N ASN A 165 5.39 4.76 4.66
CA ASN A 165 4.97 3.55 3.96
C ASN A 165 4.57 3.71 2.48
N MET A 166 3.62 4.58 2.14
CA MET A 166 3.15 4.72 0.76
C MET A 166 4.22 5.35 -0.14
N GLY A 167 4.76 6.51 0.21
CA GLY A 167 5.83 7.16 -0.56
C GLY A 167 7.06 6.26 -0.75
N ASN A 168 7.50 5.61 0.32
CA ASN A 168 8.62 4.65 0.29
C ASN A 168 8.32 3.46 -0.62
N SER A 169 7.16 2.84 -0.47
CA SER A 169 6.84 1.60 -1.18
C SER A 169 6.53 1.86 -2.66
N LEU A 170 5.87 2.98 -3.00
CA LEU A 170 5.66 3.41 -4.38
C LEU A 170 6.99 3.68 -5.07
N MET A 171 7.94 4.35 -4.38
CA MET A 171 9.28 4.59 -4.90
C MET A 171 10.01 3.27 -5.19
N ILE A 172 9.98 2.31 -4.26
CA ILE A 172 10.59 0.98 -4.45
C ILE A 172 9.92 0.24 -5.63
N GLY A 173 8.59 0.21 -5.66
CA GLY A 173 7.83 -0.46 -6.71
C GLY A 173 8.13 0.12 -8.10
N CYS A 174 8.12 1.44 -8.22
CA CYS A 174 8.47 2.14 -9.45
C CYS A 174 9.92 1.87 -9.87
N ALA A 175 10.87 1.92 -8.93
CA ALA A 175 12.27 1.62 -9.18
C ALA A 175 12.44 0.17 -9.70
N LYS A 176 11.78 -0.81 -9.07
CA LYS A 176 11.86 -2.22 -9.47
C LYS A 176 11.20 -2.50 -10.82
N LEU A 177 10.17 -1.74 -11.20
CA LEU A 177 9.35 -2.02 -12.39
C LEU A 177 9.62 -1.07 -13.57
N GLY A 178 10.72 -0.32 -13.53
CA GLY A 178 11.13 0.54 -14.66
C GLY A 178 10.24 1.77 -14.87
N MET A 179 9.52 2.20 -13.83
CA MET A 179 8.60 3.34 -13.91
C MET A 179 9.30 4.67 -13.62
N ARG A 180 8.64 5.78 -13.93
CA ARG A 180 9.07 7.12 -13.55
C ARG A 180 8.33 7.55 -12.30
N PHE A 181 9.04 7.58 -11.17
CA PHE A 181 8.49 8.05 -9.90
C PHE A 181 8.81 9.52 -9.67
N VAL A 182 7.79 10.28 -9.27
CA VAL A 182 7.94 11.65 -8.79
C VAL A 182 7.32 11.75 -7.41
N ALA A 183 8.12 12.07 -6.39
CA ALA A 183 7.58 12.55 -5.13
C ALA A 183 7.40 14.07 -5.22
N CYS A 184 6.16 14.53 -5.10
CA CYS A 184 5.83 15.95 -5.05
C CYS A 184 5.34 16.35 -3.66
N ALA A 185 6.23 17.00 -2.93
CA ALA A 185 6.06 17.33 -1.52
C ALA A 185 7.00 18.49 -1.13
N PRO A 186 6.80 19.14 0.02
CA PRO A 186 7.86 19.96 0.60
C PRO A 186 9.09 19.09 0.90
N GLU A 187 10.30 19.66 0.85
CA GLU A 187 11.55 18.88 0.99
C GLU A 187 11.62 18.08 2.29
N SER A 188 11.06 18.64 3.37
CA SER A 188 10.98 17.97 4.69
C SER A 188 10.09 16.72 4.69
N TYR A 189 9.38 16.45 3.60
CA TYR A 189 8.48 15.31 3.38
C TYR A 189 8.98 14.35 2.30
N PHE A 190 10.22 14.50 1.82
CA PHE A 190 10.81 13.51 0.91
C PHE A 190 11.24 12.22 1.63
N PRO A 191 11.29 11.07 0.93
CA PRO A 191 11.81 9.82 1.46
C PRO A 191 13.23 9.97 2.03
N ALA A 192 13.57 9.12 2.99
CA ALA A 192 14.89 9.13 3.62
C ALA A 192 16.01 8.95 2.57
N PRO A 193 17.11 9.75 2.62
CA PRO A 193 18.17 9.70 1.62
C PRO A 193 18.76 8.30 1.37
N ALA A 194 18.94 7.51 2.42
CA ALA A 194 19.45 6.14 2.30
C ALA A 194 18.54 5.23 1.45
N LEU A 195 17.21 5.39 1.59
CA LEU A 195 16.26 4.64 0.76
C LEU A 195 16.25 5.16 -0.68
N VAL A 196 16.36 6.49 -0.86
CA VAL A 196 16.47 7.11 -2.19
C VAL A 196 17.68 6.56 -2.93
N ASP A 197 18.85 6.48 -2.28
CA ASP A 197 20.07 5.99 -2.91
C ASP A 197 19.97 4.50 -3.27
N ALA A 198 19.40 3.67 -2.39
CA ALA A 198 19.11 2.26 -2.71
C ALA A 198 18.17 2.13 -3.92
N CYS A 199 17.13 2.96 -4.00
CA CYS A 199 16.20 2.95 -5.14
C CYS A 199 16.85 3.49 -6.42
N ARG A 200 17.80 4.44 -6.33
CA ARG A 200 18.59 4.90 -7.49
C ARG A 200 19.47 3.79 -8.04
N ASP A 201 20.09 2.99 -7.17
CA ASP A 201 20.91 1.85 -7.59
C ASP A 201 20.06 0.80 -8.35
N ILE A 202 18.86 0.52 -7.85
CA ILE A 202 17.89 -0.35 -8.54
C ILE A 202 17.47 0.28 -9.88
N ALA A 203 17.14 1.57 -9.88
CA ALA A 203 16.68 2.28 -11.07
C ALA A 203 17.69 2.26 -12.23
N ARG A 204 19.00 2.28 -11.93
CA ARG A 204 20.05 2.13 -12.97
C ARG A 204 19.99 0.78 -13.69
N GLN A 205 19.46 -0.26 -13.04
CA GLN A 205 19.34 -1.60 -13.62
C GLN A 205 18.05 -1.77 -14.43
N THR A 206 16.98 -1.08 -14.02
CA THR A 206 15.63 -1.26 -14.59
C THR A 206 15.25 -0.18 -15.61
N GLY A 207 16.03 0.91 -15.69
CA GLY A 207 15.69 2.08 -16.51
C GLY A 207 14.65 3.00 -15.87
N ALA A 208 14.27 2.76 -14.61
CA ALA A 208 13.40 3.67 -13.86
C ALA A 208 14.05 5.04 -13.65
N THR A 209 13.24 6.05 -13.39
CA THR A 209 13.73 7.38 -13.00
C THR A 209 13.05 7.85 -11.73
N LEU A 210 13.81 8.41 -10.81
CA LEU A 210 13.30 8.94 -9.54
C LEU A 210 13.57 10.44 -9.50
N SER A 211 12.53 11.23 -9.22
CA SER A 211 12.65 12.68 -9.09
C SER A 211 11.83 13.19 -7.91
N PHE A 212 12.26 14.33 -7.37
CA PHE A 212 11.72 14.95 -6.16
C PHE A 212 11.48 16.41 -6.51
N ASN A 213 10.24 16.88 -6.32
CA ASN A 213 9.80 18.19 -6.80
C ASN A 213 8.93 18.87 -5.74
N THR A 214 9.13 20.17 -5.54
CA THR A 214 8.33 21.00 -4.61
C THR A 214 7.27 21.83 -5.32
N ASP A 215 7.20 21.80 -6.64
CA ASP A 215 6.19 22.47 -7.46
C ASP A 215 5.13 21.47 -7.97
N PRO A 216 3.90 21.47 -7.39
CA PRO A 216 2.78 20.64 -7.83
C PRO A 216 2.44 20.76 -9.31
N GLN A 217 2.45 21.97 -9.86
CA GLN A 217 2.00 22.22 -11.23
C GLN A 217 3.00 21.64 -12.24
N HIS A 218 4.28 21.72 -11.95
CA HIS A 218 5.33 21.12 -12.78
C HIS A 218 5.41 19.60 -12.59
N ALA A 219 5.24 19.08 -11.37
CA ALA A 219 5.39 17.66 -11.09
C ALA A 219 4.44 16.78 -11.92
N VAL A 220 3.22 17.25 -12.18
CA VAL A 220 2.16 16.49 -12.87
C VAL A 220 2.25 16.52 -14.40
N ASP A 221 3.18 17.28 -14.98
CA ASP A 221 3.32 17.36 -16.44
C ASP A 221 3.61 15.98 -17.05
N GLY A 222 2.70 15.47 -17.88
CA GLY A 222 2.81 14.14 -18.50
C GLY A 222 2.67 12.97 -17.52
N ALA A 223 2.00 13.16 -16.38
CA ALA A 223 1.67 12.07 -15.46
C ALA A 223 0.68 11.09 -16.12
N ASP A 224 0.95 9.78 -16.00
CA ASP A 224 -0.05 8.75 -16.27
C ASP A 224 -0.95 8.57 -15.03
N VAL A 225 -0.37 8.65 -13.84
CA VAL A 225 -1.08 8.49 -12.57
C VAL A 225 -0.69 9.60 -11.59
N ILE A 226 -1.69 10.22 -10.97
CA ILE A 226 -1.53 11.01 -9.75
C ILE A 226 -2.05 10.19 -8.58
N TYR A 227 -1.20 10.03 -7.57
CA TYR A 227 -1.48 9.30 -6.35
C TYR A 227 -1.36 10.25 -5.16
N THR A 228 -2.22 10.13 -4.16
CA THR A 228 -2.04 10.79 -2.86
C THR A 228 -2.48 9.86 -1.73
N ASP A 229 -2.10 10.20 -0.50
CA ASP A 229 -2.62 9.58 0.72
C ASP A 229 -2.93 10.68 1.75
N VAL A 230 -3.59 10.30 2.84
CA VAL A 230 -3.91 11.17 3.96
C VAL A 230 -2.66 11.85 4.50
N TRP A 231 -2.75 13.15 4.74
CA TRP A 231 -1.65 13.95 5.28
C TRP A 231 -1.38 13.66 6.76
N VAL A 232 -2.39 13.16 7.47
CA VAL A 232 -2.31 12.83 8.89
C VAL A 232 -2.89 11.44 9.10
N SER A 233 -2.10 10.57 9.71
CA SER A 233 -2.50 9.21 10.03
C SER A 233 -3.30 9.15 11.33
N MET A 234 -4.19 8.17 11.42
CA MET A 234 -4.89 7.88 12.67
C MET A 234 -3.89 7.55 13.80
N GLY A 235 -3.98 8.29 14.90
CA GLY A 235 -3.14 8.11 16.09
C GLY A 235 -1.98 9.10 16.19
N GLU A 236 -1.79 9.99 15.21
CA GLU A 236 -0.81 11.07 15.33
C GLU A 236 -1.32 12.20 16.25
N PRO A 237 -0.43 12.88 17.00
CA PRO A 237 -0.83 13.90 17.96
C PRO A 237 -1.60 15.05 17.29
N ASP A 238 -2.63 15.57 17.96
CA ASP A 238 -3.40 16.72 17.46
C ASP A 238 -2.53 17.94 17.09
N SER A 239 -1.37 18.08 17.73
CA SER A 239 -0.41 19.17 17.48
C SER A 239 0.23 19.14 16.09
N VAL A 240 0.23 18.01 15.37
CA VAL A 240 0.82 17.95 14.01
C VAL A 240 -0.15 18.37 12.92
N TRP A 241 -1.46 18.40 13.20
CA TRP A 241 -2.50 18.60 12.19
C TRP A 241 -2.41 19.98 11.52
N GLU A 242 -2.34 21.04 12.31
CA GLU A 242 -2.34 22.41 11.79
C GLU A 242 -1.14 22.66 10.87
N THR A 243 0.06 22.26 11.32
CA THR A 243 1.29 22.38 10.53
C THR A 243 1.21 21.59 9.24
N ARG A 244 0.75 20.33 9.30
CA ARG A 244 0.67 19.46 8.11
C ARG A 244 -0.38 19.93 7.11
N ILE A 245 -1.55 20.33 7.58
CA ILE A 245 -2.59 20.90 6.71
C ILE A 245 -2.01 22.10 5.98
N ARG A 246 -1.38 23.04 6.70
CA ARG A 246 -0.79 24.23 6.08
C ARG A 246 0.29 23.90 5.04
N GLU A 247 1.18 22.97 5.36
CA GLU A 247 2.33 22.62 4.49
C GLU A 247 1.92 21.77 3.28
N LEU A 248 0.89 20.92 3.41
CA LEU A 248 0.47 19.97 2.38
C LEU A 248 -0.74 20.44 1.57
N SER A 249 -1.48 21.46 2.02
CA SER A 249 -2.59 22.07 1.25
C SER A 249 -2.24 22.43 -0.20
N PRO A 250 -1.05 23.00 -0.51
CA PRO A 250 -0.67 23.27 -1.90
C PRO A 250 -0.59 22.03 -2.80
N TYR A 251 -0.52 20.83 -2.22
CA TYR A 251 -0.35 19.55 -2.90
C TYR A 251 -1.68 18.77 -3.03
N GLN A 252 -2.82 19.34 -2.60
CA GLN A 252 -4.13 18.72 -2.77
C GLN A 252 -4.40 18.36 -4.24
N VAL A 253 -4.82 17.12 -4.46
CA VAL A 253 -5.26 16.67 -5.77
C VAL A 253 -6.66 17.22 -6.04
N ASN A 254 -6.74 18.19 -6.94
CA ASN A 254 -7.98 18.88 -7.31
C ASN A 254 -8.15 18.91 -8.84
N ALA A 255 -9.31 19.40 -9.30
CA ALA A 255 -9.64 19.44 -10.71
C ALA A 255 -8.62 20.24 -11.55
N ALA A 256 -8.05 21.32 -11.01
CA ALA A 256 -7.03 22.10 -11.71
C ALA A 256 -5.74 21.29 -11.92
N LEU A 257 -5.29 20.55 -10.90
CA LEU A 257 -4.12 19.69 -10.99
C LEU A 257 -4.34 18.53 -11.98
N MET A 258 -5.52 17.90 -11.93
CA MET A 258 -5.91 16.85 -12.88
C MET A 258 -6.04 17.39 -14.32
N ALA A 259 -6.50 18.63 -14.50
CA ALA A 259 -6.57 19.29 -15.80
C ALA A 259 -5.17 19.52 -16.39
N ARG A 260 -4.21 19.97 -15.56
CA ARG A 260 -2.79 20.14 -15.91
C ARG A 260 -2.15 18.83 -16.38
N ALA A 261 -2.43 17.73 -15.69
CA ALA A 261 -1.89 16.40 -16.03
C ALA A 261 -2.40 15.85 -17.38
N GLY A 262 -3.58 16.29 -17.83
CA GLY A 262 -4.20 15.86 -19.07
C GLY A 262 -5.29 14.79 -18.88
N GLN A 263 -6.08 14.55 -19.93
CA GLN A 263 -7.27 13.69 -19.88
C GLN A 263 -6.96 12.21 -19.66
N GLN A 264 -5.78 11.76 -20.06
CA GLN A 264 -5.32 10.39 -19.91
C GLN A 264 -4.91 10.04 -18.47
N CYS A 265 -4.66 11.05 -17.63
CA CYS A 265 -4.18 10.84 -16.27
C CYS A 265 -5.28 10.24 -15.38
N ARG A 266 -4.94 9.20 -14.62
CA ARG A 266 -5.83 8.56 -13.64
C ARG A 266 -5.46 8.97 -12.22
N PHE A 267 -6.47 9.01 -11.36
CA PHE A 267 -6.31 9.29 -9.93
C PHE A 267 -6.39 7.99 -9.12
N MET A 268 -5.43 7.81 -8.21
CA MET A 268 -5.30 6.65 -7.31
C MET A 268 -5.09 7.08 -5.86
N HIS A 269 -5.51 6.23 -4.92
CA HIS A 269 -5.50 6.49 -3.48
C HIS A 269 -5.72 5.19 -2.69
N CYS A 270 -4.86 4.89 -1.71
CA CYS A 270 -4.87 3.60 -0.95
C CYS A 270 -6.11 3.38 -0.08
N LEU A 271 -6.77 4.49 0.27
CA LEU A 271 -7.94 4.61 1.13
C LEU A 271 -7.64 4.31 2.60
N PRO A 272 -8.25 5.03 3.55
CA PRO A 272 -9.39 5.92 3.38
C PRO A 272 -8.96 7.29 2.85
N ALA A 273 -9.89 8.04 2.27
CA ALA A 273 -9.63 9.41 1.81
C ALA A 273 -10.58 10.39 2.53
N PHE A 274 -10.09 11.57 2.86
CA PHE A 274 -10.84 12.69 3.41
C PHE A 274 -11.27 13.64 2.29
N HIS A 275 -12.19 13.18 1.45
CA HIS A 275 -12.66 13.92 0.27
C HIS A 275 -13.96 14.70 0.50
N ASP A 276 -14.69 14.43 1.59
CA ASP A 276 -15.95 15.08 1.94
C ASP A 276 -16.21 15.15 3.46
N LEU A 277 -17.42 15.56 3.85
CA LEU A 277 -17.87 15.71 5.25
C LEU A 277 -18.70 14.53 5.76
N GLU A 278 -18.75 13.41 5.05
CA GLU A 278 -19.61 12.25 5.37
C GLU A 278 -18.99 11.32 6.42
N THR A 279 -17.88 11.72 7.04
CA THR A 279 -17.23 11.00 8.14
C THR A 279 -17.14 11.88 9.39
N GLU A 280 -17.17 11.25 10.58
CA GLU A 280 -16.99 11.97 11.85
C GLU A 280 -15.67 12.75 11.90
N VAL A 281 -14.59 12.16 11.36
CA VAL A 281 -13.27 12.80 11.28
C VAL A 281 -13.28 13.96 10.28
N GLY A 282 -13.84 13.78 9.08
CA GLY A 282 -14.00 14.85 8.09
C GLY A 282 -14.80 16.04 8.64
N ARG A 283 -15.89 15.77 9.36
CA ARG A 283 -16.68 16.79 10.06
C ARG A 283 -15.86 17.54 11.12
N ALA A 284 -15.13 16.80 11.96
CA ALA A 284 -14.28 17.39 12.98
C ALA A 284 -13.15 18.25 12.39
N ILE A 285 -12.58 17.86 11.25
CA ILE A 285 -11.60 18.66 10.52
C ILE A 285 -12.23 19.96 10.03
N TYR A 286 -13.43 19.91 9.46
CA TYR A 286 -14.16 21.10 9.02
C TYR A 286 -14.46 22.05 10.18
N ASP A 287 -14.98 21.54 11.29
CA ASP A 287 -15.31 22.37 12.46
C ASP A 287 -14.07 23.04 13.07
N ARG A 288 -12.89 22.42 12.95
CA ARG A 288 -11.61 22.94 13.48
C ARG A 288 -10.87 23.86 12.51
N PHE A 289 -10.84 23.54 11.23
CA PHE A 289 -9.94 24.16 10.23
C PHE A 289 -10.69 24.82 9.06
N GLY A 290 -12.01 24.66 8.95
CA GLY A 290 -12.83 25.24 7.89
C GLY A 290 -12.61 24.62 6.50
N ILE A 291 -11.94 23.47 6.41
CA ILE A 291 -11.71 22.76 5.14
C ILE A 291 -12.67 21.57 5.00
N SER A 292 -13.27 21.42 3.82
CA SER A 292 -14.27 20.37 3.56
C SER A 292 -13.70 19.07 2.98
N CYS A 293 -12.43 19.11 2.57
CA CYS A 293 -11.66 17.99 2.03
C CYS A 293 -10.17 18.26 2.28
N MET A 294 -9.35 17.20 2.33
CA MET A 294 -7.92 17.27 2.60
C MET A 294 -7.10 16.93 1.35
N GLU A 295 -6.58 15.71 1.23
CA GLU A 295 -5.62 15.34 0.20
C GLU A 295 -6.19 15.31 -1.22
N VAL A 296 -7.50 15.13 -1.35
CA VAL A 296 -8.21 15.11 -2.63
C VAL A 296 -9.60 15.74 -2.50
N THR A 297 -10.04 16.47 -3.52
CA THR A 297 -11.41 17.00 -3.60
C THR A 297 -12.42 15.91 -3.99
N ASP A 298 -13.66 15.98 -3.50
CA ASP A 298 -14.74 15.06 -3.88
C ASP A 298 -14.96 14.97 -5.40
N GLU A 299 -14.83 16.09 -6.11
CA GLU A 299 -14.94 16.16 -7.58
C GLU A 299 -13.95 15.19 -8.26
N VAL A 300 -12.68 15.20 -7.85
CA VAL A 300 -11.68 14.27 -8.39
C VAL A 300 -11.95 12.85 -7.92
N PHE A 301 -12.25 12.66 -6.63
CA PHE A 301 -12.46 11.34 -6.04
C PHE A 301 -13.61 10.57 -6.70
N ARG A 302 -14.69 11.27 -7.08
CA ARG A 302 -15.87 10.69 -7.74
C ARG A 302 -15.86 10.84 -9.27
N SER A 303 -14.81 11.42 -9.85
CA SER A 303 -14.70 11.56 -11.29
C SER A 303 -14.48 10.22 -12.00
N GLU A 304 -14.76 10.18 -13.31
CA GLU A 304 -14.41 9.04 -14.18
C GLU A 304 -12.89 8.80 -14.31
N ARG A 305 -12.06 9.71 -13.80
CA ARG A 305 -10.60 9.53 -13.75
C ARG A 305 -10.15 8.79 -12.50
N SER A 306 -11.00 8.71 -11.48
CA SER A 306 -10.73 7.97 -10.26
C SER A 306 -10.87 6.48 -10.48
N ILE A 307 -9.82 5.73 -10.14
CA ILE A 307 -9.79 4.26 -10.24
C ILE A 307 -9.55 3.61 -8.87
N VAL A 308 -9.83 4.36 -7.79
CA VAL A 308 -9.58 3.96 -6.40
C VAL A 308 -10.35 2.71 -5.96
N PHE A 309 -11.49 2.42 -6.59
CA PHE A 309 -12.27 1.22 -6.27
C PHE A 309 -11.75 -0.03 -6.99
N ASP A 310 -11.23 0.10 -8.22
CA ASP A 310 -10.50 -0.97 -8.90
C ASP A 310 -9.23 -1.32 -8.11
N GLU A 311 -8.51 -0.30 -7.65
CA GLU A 311 -7.35 -0.42 -6.77
C GLU A 311 -7.70 -1.14 -5.46
N ALA A 312 -8.80 -0.74 -4.82
CA ALA A 312 -9.26 -1.36 -3.58
C ALA A 312 -9.64 -2.83 -3.77
N GLU A 313 -10.28 -3.20 -4.88
CA GLU A 313 -10.58 -4.60 -5.21
C GLU A 313 -9.28 -5.41 -5.41
N ASN A 314 -8.32 -4.83 -6.14
CA ASN A 314 -7.07 -5.48 -6.51
C ASN A 314 -6.20 -5.89 -5.32
N ARG A 315 -6.39 -5.25 -4.15
CA ARG A 315 -5.78 -5.67 -2.88
C ARG A 315 -6.02 -7.13 -2.57
N MET A 316 -7.25 -7.61 -2.75
CA MET A 316 -7.60 -8.99 -2.43
C MET A 316 -6.92 -9.96 -3.38
N HIS A 317 -6.90 -9.65 -4.68
CA HIS A 317 -6.28 -10.52 -5.70
C HIS A 317 -4.76 -10.60 -5.54
N THR A 318 -4.09 -9.50 -5.19
CA THR A 318 -2.63 -9.48 -5.01
C THR A 318 -2.19 -10.08 -3.68
N ILE A 319 -2.95 -9.86 -2.59
CA ILE A 319 -2.74 -10.58 -1.33
C ILE A 319 -2.92 -12.10 -1.53
N LYS A 320 -3.92 -12.52 -2.32
CA LYS A 320 -4.10 -13.92 -2.70
C LYS A 320 -2.89 -14.49 -3.42
N ALA A 321 -2.33 -13.73 -4.37
CA ALA A 321 -1.10 -14.12 -5.08
C ALA A 321 0.08 -14.29 -4.12
N VAL A 322 0.28 -13.38 -3.18
CA VAL A 322 1.35 -13.47 -2.17
C VAL A 322 1.19 -14.72 -1.30
N MET A 323 0.00 -14.96 -0.75
CA MET A 323 -0.24 -16.14 0.10
C MET A 323 -0.06 -17.44 -0.67
N ALA A 324 -0.64 -17.54 -1.87
CA ALA A 324 -0.50 -18.73 -2.70
C ALA A 324 0.95 -18.97 -3.16
N ALA A 325 1.73 -17.92 -3.44
CA ALA A 325 3.11 -18.09 -3.89
C ALA A 325 4.07 -18.53 -2.77
N THR A 326 3.73 -18.24 -1.51
CA THR A 326 4.62 -18.40 -0.36
C THR A 326 4.28 -19.58 0.54
N LEU A 327 3.03 -20.08 0.56
CA LEU A 327 2.61 -21.28 1.33
C LEU A 327 2.90 -22.61 0.63
#